data_AF-A0A536W8U9-F1
#
_entry.id   AF-A0A536W8U9-F1
#
_cell.length_a   1.000
_cell.length_b   1.000
_cell.length_c   1.000
_cell.angle_alpha   90.00
_cell.angle_beta   90.00
_cell.angle_gamma   90.00
#
_symmetry.space_group_name_H-M   'P 1'
#
loop_
_entity.id
_entity.type
_entity.pdbx_description
1 polymer ?
#
loop_
_entity_poly.entity_id
_entity_poly.type
_entity_poly.pdbx_seq_one_letter_code
_entity_poly.pdbx_strand_id
1 'polypeptide(L)'
;MNLKRGLVVASLLAVSLPAVAGDINNIQGLSQPNFRLLSEDLGAALSYKPLTPTAPLGITGFDLGIAATSTKLQNSSVFTTAGGGNHSSVIVPSLRLNKGLPFGIDLGVMYSSVPSTNIKLYGGELRYAIVPGGVAMP
;
A
#
# COMPACT_ATOMS: atom_id res chain seq x y z
N MET A 1 27.62 30.74 -4.22
CA MET A 1 26.75 29.77 -4.95
C MET A 1 26.43 28.49 -4.14
N ASN A 2 26.53 28.50 -2.80
CA ASN A 2 26.42 27.27 -1.98
C ASN A 2 25.17 27.20 -1.08
N LEU A 3 24.45 28.32 -0.90
CA LEU A 3 23.27 28.36 -0.01
C LEU A 3 22.05 27.62 -0.59
N LYS A 4 21.91 27.59 -1.92
CA LYS A 4 20.80 26.93 -2.61
C LYS A 4 20.91 25.39 -2.59
N ARG A 5 22.13 24.85 -2.50
CA ARG A 5 22.36 23.39 -2.41
C ARG A 5 22.10 22.84 -1.01
N GLY A 6 22.39 23.64 0.03
CA GLY A 6 22.08 23.27 1.43
C GLY A 6 20.58 23.24 1.73
N LEU A 7 19.80 24.14 1.11
CA LEU A 7 18.35 24.22 1.34
C LEU A 7 17.58 23.00 0.76
N VAL A 8 18.08 22.40 -0.31
CA VAL A 8 17.49 21.20 -0.94
C VAL A 8 17.77 19.95 -0.11
N VAL A 9 18.91 19.88 0.59
CA VAL A 9 19.23 18.76 1.49
C VAL A 9 18.50 18.89 2.83
N ALA A 10 18.25 20.11 3.31
CA ALA A 10 17.52 20.36 4.56
C ALA A 10 16.00 20.09 4.47
N SER A 11 15.41 20.12 3.27
CA SER A 11 13.97 19.91 3.07
C SER A 11 13.56 18.43 2.97
N LEU A 12 14.53 17.51 2.88
CA LEU A 12 14.31 16.05 2.84
C LEU A 12 14.25 15.39 4.24
N LEU A 13 14.34 16.16 5.33
CA LEU A 13 14.56 15.62 6.68
C LEU A 13 13.44 15.84 7.71
N ALA A 14 12.26 16.36 7.35
CA ALA A 14 11.31 16.79 8.39
C ALA A 14 9.83 16.45 8.11
N VAL A 15 9.52 15.19 7.82
CA VAL A 15 8.18 14.65 8.08
C VAL A 15 8.29 13.49 9.08
N SER A 16 8.64 13.82 10.32
CA SER A 16 8.45 12.90 11.45
C SER A 16 6.98 12.95 11.85
N LEU A 17 6.14 12.13 11.21
CA LEU A 17 4.78 11.89 11.68
C LEU A 17 4.87 11.24 13.07
N PRO A 18 4.09 11.70 14.07
CA PRO A 18 4.07 11.06 15.38
C PRO A 18 3.57 9.61 15.20
N ALA A 19 4.45 8.65 15.49
CA ALA A 19 4.10 7.24 15.54
C ALA A 19 3.47 6.94 16.90
N VAL A 20 2.15 7.12 17.01
CA VAL A 20 1.39 6.50 18.10
C VAL A 20 1.19 5.05 17.69
N ALA A 21 2.07 4.15 18.12
CA ALA A 21 2.07 2.74 17.73
C ALA A 21 1.01 1.95 18.51
N GLY A 22 0.03 1.41 17.79
CA GLY A 22 -0.83 0.31 18.23
C GLY A 22 -0.42 -0.97 17.49
N ASP A 23 0.37 -1.82 18.14
CA ASP A 23 0.73 -3.10 17.54
C ASP A 23 -0.43 -4.10 17.65
N ILE A 24 -0.70 -4.83 16.58
CA ILE A 24 -1.67 -5.93 16.57
C ILE A 24 -1.06 -7.12 17.33
N ASN A 25 -1.07 -7.03 18.66
CA ASN A 25 -0.38 -7.95 19.57
C ASN A 25 -1.36 -8.68 20.53
N ASN A 26 -2.66 -8.41 20.42
CA ASN A 26 -3.67 -8.99 21.30
C ASN A 26 -4.73 -9.82 20.54
N ILE A 27 -4.31 -10.54 19.51
CA ILE A 27 -5.18 -11.43 18.73
C ILE A 27 -5.71 -12.59 19.59
N GLN A 28 -4.89 -13.10 20.51
CA GLN A 28 -5.24 -14.15 21.48
C GLN A 28 -6.37 -13.73 22.44
N GLY A 29 -6.59 -12.43 22.63
CA GLY A 29 -7.69 -11.90 23.45
C GLY A 29 -9.02 -11.84 22.70
N LEU A 30 -9.06 -12.16 21.41
CA LEU A 30 -10.26 -12.09 20.60
C LEU A 30 -11.04 -13.40 20.64
N SER A 31 -12.36 -13.29 20.81
CA SER A 31 -13.27 -14.39 20.55
C SER A 31 -13.30 -14.72 19.04
N GLN A 32 -13.69 -15.94 18.69
CA GLN A 32 -13.80 -16.37 17.28
C GLN A 32 -14.66 -15.44 16.40
N PRO A 33 -15.82 -14.92 16.87
CA PRO A 33 -16.59 -13.93 16.12
C PRO A 33 -15.83 -12.61 15.91
N ASN A 34 -15.15 -12.11 16.94
CA ASN A 34 -14.37 -10.87 16.85
C ASN A 34 -13.17 -11.04 15.92
N PHE A 35 -12.49 -12.19 15.96
CA PHE A 35 -11.42 -12.49 15.02
C PHE A 35 -11.90 -12.47 13.56
N ARG A 36 -13.10 -13.00 13.29
CA ARG A 36 -13.71 -12.94 11.95
C ARG A 36 -13.97 -11.50 11.51
N LEU A 37 -14.58 -10.67 12.37
CA LEU A 37 -14.85 -9.27 12.07
C LEU A 37 -13.56 -8.47 11.80
N LEU A 38 -12.52 -8.72 12.60
CA LEU A 38 -11.20 -8.13 12.38
C LEU A 38 -10.63 -8.56 11.02
N SER A 39 -10.75 -9.85 10.68
CA SER A 39 -10.24 -10.38 9.42
C SER A 39 -10.98 -9.82 8.20
N GLU A 40 -12.29 -9.58 8.31
CA GLU A 40 -13.10 -8.92 7.27
C GLU A 40 -12.62 -7.48 7.02
N ASP A 41 -12.47 -6.68 8.09
CA ASP A 41 -12.00 -5.30 8.01
C ASP A 41 -10.55 -5.20 7.49
N LEU A 42 -9.65 -6.05 8.00
CA LEU A 42 -8.26 -6.10 7.53
C LEU A 42 -8.18 -6.62 6.09
N GLY A 43 -8.98 -7.61 5.71
CA GLY A 43 -9.05 -8.10 4.34
C GLY A 43 -9.45 -6.99 3.36
N ALA A 44 -10.44 -6.17 3.72
CA ALA A 44 -10.83 -5.02 2.93
C ALA A 44 -9.71 -3.97 2.84
N ALA A 45 -9.11 -3.62 3.98
CA ALA A 45 -8.07 -2.58 4.06
C ALA A 45 -6.78 -2.98 3.31
N LEU A 46 -6.33 -4.21 3.52
CA LEU A 46 -5.03 -4.72 3.07
C LEU A 46 -5.07 -5.38 1.68
N SER A 47 -6.27 -5.51 1.08
CA SER A 47 -6.43 -6.06 -0.27
C SER A 47 -5.53 -5.38 -1.29
N TYR A 48 -4.90 -6.20 -2.15
CA TYR A 48 -4.10 -5.72 -3.26
C TYR A 48 -4.96 -4.91 -4.22
N LYS A 49 -4.50 -3.70 -4.55
CA LYS A 49 -5.17 -2.79 -5.50
C LYS A 49 -4.22 -2.54 -6.65
N PRO A 50 -4.49 -3.01 -7.88
CA PRO A 50 -3.65 -2.69 -9.04
C PRO A 50 -3.85 -1.22 -9.41
N LEU A 51 -2.81 -0.40 -9.19
CA LEU A 51 -2.83 1.04 -9.44
C LEU A 51 -1.81 1.38 -10.53
N THR A 52 -1.95 0.72 -11.68
CA THR A 52 -1.02 0.81 -12.81
C THR A 52 -1.76 1.20 -14.08
N PRO A 53 -1.06 1.79 -15.08
CA PRO A 53 -1.68 2.11 -16.37
C PRO A 53 -2.31 0.88 -17.03
N THR A 54 -3.48 1.06 -17.66
CA THR A 54 -4.21 -0.04 -18.32
C THR A 54 -3.46 -0.60 -19.53
N ALA A 55 -2.71 0.23 -20.26
CA ALA A 55 -1.86 -0.20 -21.36
C ALA A 55 -0.59 -0.91 -20.83
N PRO A 56 -0.05 -1.90 -21.57
CA PRO A 56 1.20 -2.55 -21.21
C PRO A 56 2.35 -1.55 -21.24
N LEU A 57 3.26 -1.65 -20.27
CA LEU A 57 4.40 -0.75 -20.16
C LEU A 57 5.40 -0.96 -21.31
N GLY A 58 5.46 -2.19 -21.84
CA GLY A 58 6.41 -2.58 -22.87
C GLY A 58 7.85 -2.67 -22.37
N ILE A 59 8.73 -3.15 -23.24
CA ILE A 59 10.09 -3.58 -22.85
C ILE A 59 10.94 -2.45 -22.24
N THR A 60 10.73 -1.22 -22.70
CA THR A 60 11.42 -0.02 -22.18
C THR A 60 10.66 0.65 -21.04
N GLY A 61 9.38 0.35 -20.84
CA GLY A 61 8.54 0.96 -19.82
C GLY A 61 8.80 0.41 -18.43
N PHE A 62 8.69 1.29 -17.45
CA PHE A 62 8.63 1.00 -16.03
C PHE A 62 7.74 2.04 -15.38
N ASP A 63 7.12 1.68 -14.26
CA ASP A 63 6.28 2.56 -13.47
C ASP A 63 6.69 2.45 -11.99
N LEU A 64 6.82 3.60 -11.34
CA LEU A 64 7.20 3.73 -9.93
C LEU A 64 6.17 4.63 -9.26
N GLY A 65 5.38 4.04 -8.37
CA GLY A 65 4.24 4.71 -7.76
C GLY A 65 4.32 4.70 -6.24
N ILE A 66 3.88 5.79 -5.63
CA ILE A 66 3.49 5.82 -4.22
C ILE A 66 1.97 6.03 -4.14
N ALA A 67 1.29 5.31 -3.26
CA ALA A 67 -0.14 5.45 -3.07
C ALA A 67 -0.50 5.22 -1.61
N ALA A 68 -1.41 6.02 -1.06
CA ALA A 68 -1.98 5.80 0.27
C ALA A 68 -3.47 5.50 0.14
N THR A 69 -3.90 4.36 0.65
CA THR A 69 -5.32 3.98 0.70
C THR A 69 -5.84 4.17 2.11
N SER A 70 -6.96 4.85 2.29
CA SER A 70 -7.66 4.92 3.57
C SER A 70 -8.90 4.04 3.51
N THR A 71 -9.02 3.09 4.44
CA THR A 71 -10.18 2.21 4.55
C THR A 71 -10.84 2.41 5.91
N LYS A 72 -12.13 2.74 5.90
CA LYS A 72 -12.92 2.88 7.13
C LYS A 72 -13.19 1.51 7.74
N LEU A 73 -12.88 1.36 9.03
CA LEU A 73 -13.16 0.14 9.78
C LEU A 73 -14.65 0.09 10.16
N GLN A 74 -15.31 -1.03 9.90
CA GLN A 74 -16.67 -1.25 10.41
C GLN A 74 -16.65 -1.62 11.90
N ASN A 75 -15.64 -2.36 12.34
CA ASN A 75 -15.50 -2.87 13.70
C ASN A 75 -14.25 -2.28 14.39
N SER A 76 -14.18 -0.95 14.48
CA SER A 76 -13.04 -0.24 15.09
C SER A 76 -12.78 -0.62 16.56
N SER A 77 -13.81 -1.02 17.31
CA SER A 77 -13.69 -1.53 18.68
C SER A 77 -12.90 -2.84 18.75
N VAL A 78 -13.12 -3.73 17.78
CA VAL A 78 -12.41 -4.99 17.64
C VAL A 78 -10.96 -4.76 17.24
N PHE A 79 -10.72 -3.83 16.31
CA PHE A 79 -9.35 -3.42 15.94
C PHE A 79 -8.57 -2.82 17.12
N THR A 80 -9.23 -2.02 17.96
CA THR A 80 -8.64 -1.49 19.20
C THR A 80 -8.32 -2.62 20.19
N THR A 81 -9.23 -3.58 20.35
CA THR A 81 -9.04 -4.74 21.25
C THR A 81 -7.90 -5.65 20.77
N ALA A 82 -7.70 -5.75 19.46
CA ALA A 82 -6.58 -6.46 18.84
C ALA A 82 -5.21 -5.80 19.08
N GLY A 83 -5.20 -4.56 19.59
CA GLY A 83 -4.00 -3.77 19.87
C GLY A 83 -3.69 -2.69 18.84
N GLY A 84 -4.48 -2.58 17.77
CA GLY A 84 -4.24 -1.67 16.64
C GLY A 84 -4.41 -0.18 16.92
N GLY A 85 -4.70 0.20 18.16
CA GLY A 85 -5.00 1.58 18.55
C GLY A 85 -6.44 2.01 18.24
N ASN A 86 -6.83 3.16 18.80
CA ASN A 86 -8.17 3.73 18.61
C ASN A 86 -8.23 4.55 17.31
N HIS A 87 -8.51 3.85 16.20
CA HIS A 87 -8.63 4.46 14.88
C HIS A 87 -9.94 4.04 14.20
N SER A 88 -10.59 4.98 13.51
CA SER A 88 -11.80 4.72 12.71
C SER A 88 -11.49 4.27 11.29
N SER A 89 -10.23 4.36 10.86
CA SER A 89 -9.78 3.99 9.52
C SER A 89 -8.32 3.55 9.55
N VAL A 90 -7.97 2.61 8.68
CA VAL A 90 -6.60 2.15 8.45
C VAL A 90 -6.06 2.82 7.19
N ILE A 91 -4.92 3.48 7.31
CA ILE A 91 -4.21 4.08 6.17
C ILE A 91 -3.08 3.14 5.77
N VAL A 92 -3.06 2.73 4.50
CA VAL A 92 -2.11 1.78 3.93
C VAL A 92 -1.29 2.51 2.85
N PRO A 93 -0.12 3.07 3.20
CA PRO A 93 0.82 3.65 2.24
C PRO A 93 1.60 2.54 1.55
N SER A 94 1.70 2.60 0.24
CA SER A 94 2.31 1.59 -0.61
C SER A 94 3.31 2.21 -1.56
N LEU A 95 4.45 1.55 -1.73
CA LEU A 95 5.44 1.78 -2.77
C LEU A 95 5.33 0.65 -3.79
N ARG A 96 5.30 0.99 -5.07
CA ARG A 96 5.03 0.07 -6.17
C ARG A 96 6.07 0.26 -7.25
N LEU A 97 6.56 -0.86 -7.77
CA LEU A 97 7.45 -0.86 -8.92
C LEU A 97 6.93 -1.88 -9.92
N ASN A 98 6.78 -1.43 -11.16
CA ASN A 98 6.24 -2.21 -12.25
C ASN A 98 7.18 -2.11 -13.43
N LYS A 99 7.41 -3.24 -14.09
CA LYS A 99 8.32 -3.35 -15.21
C LYS A 99 7.62 -4.06 -16.36
N GLY A 100 7.63 -3.42 -17.53
CA GLY A 100 7.21 -4.07 -18.75
C GLY A 100 8.28 -5.01 -19.28
N LEU A 101 7.83 -6.16 -19.75
CA LEU A 101 8.59 -7.24 -20.34
C LEU A 101 8.16 -7.43 -21.82
N PRO A 102 8.91 -8.23 -22.61
CA PRO A 102 8.47 -8.62 -23.94
C PRO A 102 7.11 -9.34 -23.94
N PHE A 103 6.44 -9.35 -25.10
CA PHE A 103 5.16 -10.03 -25.31
C PHE A 103 3.97 -9.44 -24.54
N GLY A 104 4.02 -8.17 -24.14
CA GLY A 104 2.91 -7.51 -23.44
C GLY A 104 2.71 -8.00 -22.01
N ILE A 105 3.75 -8.59 -21.41
CA ILE A 105 3.76 -9.00 -20.01
C ILE A 105 4.28 -7.84 -19.17
N ASP A 106 3.62 -7.52 -18.06
CA ASP A 106 4.16 -6.62 -17.04
C ASP A 106 4.28 -7.37 -15.72
N LEU A 107 5.40 -7.17 -15.03
CA LEU A 107 5.66 -7.70 -13.70
C LEU A 107 5.71 -6.54 -12.71
N GLY A 108 5.00 -6.65 -11.59
CA GLY A 108 4.99 -5.62 -10.56
C GLY A 108 5.17 -6.18 -9.17
N VAL A 109 5.70 -5.34 -8.29
CA VAL A 109 5.86 -5.60 -6.88
C VAL A 109 5.35 -4.40 -6.07
N MET A 110 4.78 -4.69 -4.91
CA MET A 110 4.31 -3.69 -3.95
C MET A 110 4.91 -3.99 -2.58
N TYR A 111 5.37 -2.95 -1.90
CA TYR A 111 5.65 -2.97 -0.47
C TYR A 111 4.79 -1.94 0.24
N SER A 112 4.25 -2.29 1.41
CA SER A 112 3.51 -1.37 2.25
C SER A 112 3.76 -1.65 3.73
N SER A 113 3.78 -0.59 4.53
CA SER A 113 3.84 -0.67 5.98
C SER A 113 2.74 0.23 6.54
N VAL A 114 1.78 -0.36 7.26
CA VAL A 114 0.68 0.41 7.84
C VAL A 114 1.22 1.21 9.04
N PRO A 115 1.17 2.56 9.00
CA PRO A 115 1.63 3.38 10.10
C PRO A 115 0.89 3.01 11.38
N SER A 116 1.56 3.20 12.51
CA SER A 116 0.98 2.91 13.82
C SER A 116 0.63 1.44 14.06
N THR A 117 1.06 0.50 13.22
CA THR A 117 0.90 -0.95 13.46
C THR A 117 2.15 -1.72 13.03
N ASN A 118 2.20 -3.01 13.37
CA ASN A 118 3.21 -3.97 12.94
C ASN A 118 2.90 -4.63 11.57
N ILE A 119 1.87 -4.18 10.84
CA ILE A 119 1.43 -4.80 9.58
C ILE A 119 2.35 -4.36 8.43
N LYS A 120 2.97 -5.36 7.78
CA LYS A 120 3.73 -5.20 6.54
C LYS A 120 3.08 -6.02 5.43
N LEU A 121 2.97 -5.44 4.24
CA LEU A 121 2.40 -6.09 3.07
C LEU A 121 3.45 -6.17 1.97
N TYR A 122 3.49 -7.33 1.33
CA TYR A 122 4.22 -7.58 0.11
C TYR A 122 3.22 -8.09 -0.93
N GLY A 123 3.20 -7.44 -2.08
CA GLY A 123 2.35 -7.82 -3.20
C GLY A 123 3.18 -8.09 -4.43
N GLY A 124 2.75 -9.04 -5.25
CA GLY A 124 3.25 -9.25 -6.60
C GLY A 124 2.09 -9.19 -7.57
N GLU A 125 2.32 -8.62 -8.74
CA GLU A 125 1.38 -8.67 -9.86
C GLU A 125 2.07 -9.19 -11.12
N LEU A 126 1.33 -9.99 -11.88
CA LEU A 126 1.69 -10.39 -13.23
C LEU A 126 0.50 -10.00 -14.12
N ARG A 127 0.76 -9.21 -15.15
CA ARG A 127 -0.25 -8.75 -16.10
C ARG A 127 0.14 -9.21 -17.49
N TYR A 128 -0.86 -9.58 -18.29
CA TYR A 128 -0.69 -9.93 -19.69
C TYR A 128 -1.70 -9.16 -20.53
N ALA A 129 -1.19 -8.36 -21.47
CA ALA A 129 -2.00 -7.60 -22.40
C ALA A 129 -2.40 -8.47 -23.60
N ILE A 130 -3.67 -8.87 -23.65
CA ILE A 130 -4.24 -9.54 -24.82
C ILE A 130 -4.30 -8.58 -26.01
N VAL A 131 -4.60 -7.31 -25.73
CA VAL A 131 -4.62 -6.23 -26.72
C VAL A 131 -3.47 -5.27 -26.41
N PRO A 132 -2.57 -4.98 -27.36
CA PRO A 132 -1.37 -4.18 -27.11
C PRO A 132 -1.64 -2.78 -26.57
N GLY A 133 -2.82 -2.19 -26.82
CA GLY A 133 -3.22 -0.86 -26.35
C GLY A 133 -2.31 0.27 -26.87
N GLY A 134 -2.89 1.41 -27.27
CA GLY A 134 -2.08 2.56 -27.65
C GLY A 134 -2.87 3.60 -28.42
N VAL A 135 -2.20 4.70 -28.80
CA VAL A 135 -2.82 5.81 -29.54
C VAL A 135 -3.51 5.38 -30.85
N ALA A 136 -3.10 4.25 -31.44
CA ALA A 136 -3.68 3.70 -32.67
C ALA A 136 -4.78 2.63 -32.44
N MET A 137 -4.95 2.14 -31.21
CA MET A 137 -5.95 1.14 -30.85
C MET A 137 -6.51 1.47 -29.45
N PRO A 138 -7.56 2.31 -29.38
CA PRO A 138 -8.22 2.67 -28.13
C PRO A 138 -8.92 1.48 -27.47
#